data_AF-A0A9E7TJ10-F1
#
_entry.id   AF-A0A9E7TJ10-F1
#
_cell.length_a   1.000
_cell.length_b   1.000
_cell.length_c   1.000
_cell.angle_alpha   90.00
_cell.angle_beta   90.00
_cell.angle_gamma   90.00
#
_symmetry.space_group_name_H-M   'P 1'
#
loop_
_entity.id
_entity.type
_entity.pdbx_description
1 polymer ?
#
loop_
_entity_poly.entity_id
_entity_poly.type
_entity_poly.pdbx_seq_one_letter_code
_entity_poly.pdbx_strand_id
1 'polypeptide(L)'
;MLFEREEKTALIILAAVIIVLFLAQFAISGYDKSEFAEIYSNESETGNLVILKGEINTIDRTKSGGHIILDVSGVKVFIPGGEEYNLSVQKNDIAEITGTVDLYNGEREIVVDKREDIRITKKKG
;
A
#
# COMPACT_ATOMS: atom_id res chain seq x y z
N MET A 1 20.10 -44.78 13.46
CA MET A 1 20.48 -43.69 12.53
C MET A 1 19.24 -43.41 11.71
N LEU A 2 18.59 -42.24 11.87
CA LEU A 2 17.24 -42.03 11.33
C LEU A 2 17.20 -41.47 9.90
N PHE A 3 18.35 -41.13 9.30
CA PHE A 3 18.44 -40.61 7.93
C PHE A 3 19.72 -41.07 7.23
N GLU A 4 19.60 -41.45 5.96
CA GLU A 4 20.72 -41.83 5.10
C GLU A 4 21.59 -40.62 4.72
N ARG A 5 22.76 -40.87 4.14
CA ARG A 5 23.74 -39.82 3.80
C ARG A 5 23.18 -38.85 2.74
N GLU A 6 22.37 -39.37 1.82
CA GLU A 6 21.71 -38.58 0.77
C GLU A 6 20.60 -37.68 1.36
N GLU A 7 19.79 -38.23 2.26
CA GLU A 7 18.73 -37.48 2.96
C GLU A 7 19.30 -36.34 3.80
N LYS A 8 20.46 -36.56 4.46
CA LYS A 8 21.15 -35.50 5.20
C LYS A 8 21.61 -34.36 4.30
N THR A 9 22.15 -34.66 3.12
CA THR A 9 22.56 -33.62 2.16
C THR A 9 21.34 -32.83 1.68
N ALA A 10 20.25 -33.51 1.34
CA ALA A 10 19.00 -32.84 0.95
C ALA A 10 18.46 -31.93 2.06
N LEU A 11 18.48 -32.39 3.32
CA LEU A 11 18.07 -31.58 4.48
C LEU A 11 18.96 -30.36 4.70
N ILE A 12 20.27 -30.48 4.50
CA ILE A 12 21.21 -29.34 4.61
C ILE A 12 20.92 -28.31 3.52
N ILE A 13 20.70 -28.76 2.28
CA ILE A 13 20.37 -27.87 1.16
C ILE A 13 19.04 -27.17 1.44
N LEU A 14 18.02 -27.90 1.90
CA LEU A 14 16.72 -27.32 2.23
C LEU A 14 16.85 -26.28 3.35
N ALA A 15 17.58 -26.59 4.42
CA ALA A 15 17.82 -25.65 5.51
C ALA A 15 18.56 -24.40 5.03
N ALA A 16 19.57 -24.55 4.17
CA ALA A 16 20.30 -23.43 3.60
C ALA A 16 19.38 -22.53 2.75
N VAL A 17 18.53 -23.12 1.89
CA VAL A 17 17.57 -22.37 1.08
C VAL A 17 16.59 -21.59 1.96
N ILE A 18 16.04 -22.22 3.01
CA ILE A 18 15.14 -21.55 3.96
C ILE A 18 15.84 -20.37 4.63
N ILE A 19 17.08 -20.54 5.09
CA ILE A 19 17.87 -19.46 5.71
C ILE A 19 18.08 -18.30 4.73
N VAL A 20 18.44 -18.59 3.48
CA VAL A 20 18.63 -17.55 2.44
C VAL A 20 17.33 -16.79 2.18
N LEU A 21 16.20 -17.47 2.08
CA LEU A 21 14.89 -16.83 1.91
C LEU A 21 14.53 -15.94 3.10
N PHE A 22 14.80 -16.38 4.34
CA PHE A 22 14.58 -15.55 5.52
C PHE A 22 15.47 -14.31 5.55
N LEU A 23 16.75 -14.44 5.18
CA LEU A 23 17.67 -13.30 5.12
C LEU A 23 17.24 -12.29 4.05
N ALA A 24 16.81 -12.76 2.88
CA ALA A 24 16.28 -11.90 1.83
C ALA A 24 15.01 -11.17 2.29
N GLN A 25 14.06 -11.88 2.92
CA GLN A 25 12.84 -11.28 3.45
C GLN A 25 13.16 -10.25 4.55
N PHE A 26 14.10 -10.55 5.44
CA PHE A 26 14.53 -9.63 6.48
C PHE A 26 15.17 -8.37 5.87
N ALA A 27 16.05 -8.54 4.88
CA ALA A 27 16.67 -7.42 4.17
C ALA A 27 15.63 -6.52 3.50
N ILE A 28 14.58 -7.09 2.89
CA ILE A 28 13.52 -6.33 2.21
C ILE A 28 12.51 -5.73 3.20
N SER A 29 12.28 -6.35 4.36
CA SER A 29 11.25 -5.93 5.31
C SER A 29 11.43 -4.52 5.90
N GLY A 30 12.63 -3.95 5.80
CA GLY A 30 12.90 -2.57 6.21
C GLY A 30 12.56 -1.51 5.17
N TYR A 31 12.24 -1.89 3.93
CA TYR A 31 11.93 -0.96 2.85
C TYR A 31 10.45 -0.60 2.85
N ASP A 32 10.14 0.70 2.89
CA ASP A 32 8.76 1.20 2.78
C ASP A 32 8.28 1.08 1.32
N LYS A 33 7.01 0.76 1.11
CA LYS A 33 6.40 0.59 -0.22
C LYS A 33 6.56 1.85 -1.08
N SER A 34 6.63 3.01 -0.42
CA SER A 34 6.91 4.31 -1.03
C SER A 34 8.26 4.39 -1.76
N GLU A 35 9.27 3.57 -1.40
CA GLU A 35 10.57 3.62 -2.07
C GLU A 35 10.54 3.08 -3.51
N PHE A 36 9.54 2.27 -3.83
CA PHE A 36 9.32 1.71 -5.17
C PHE A 36 8.22 2.44 -5.94
N ALA A 37 7.65 3.49 -5.34
CA ALA A 37 6.50 4.20 -5.89
C ALA A 37 6.94 5.44 -6.66
N GLU A 38 6.32 5.69 -7.80
CA GLU A 38 6.55 6.89 -8.60
C GLU A 38 5.67 8.04 -8.12
N ILE A 39 6.04 9.30 -8.37
CA ILE A 39 5.14 10.42 -8.07
C ILE A 39 3.94 10.34 -9.01
N TYR A 40 2.72 10.37 -8.46
CA TYR A 40 1.51 10.34 -9.26
C TYR A 40 1.49 11.49 -10.27
N SER A 41 1.14 11.17 -11.51
CA SER A 41 0.86 12.14 -12.56
C SER A 41 -0.33 11.68 -13.41
N ASN A 42 -0.87 12.58 -14.24
CA ASN A 42 -1.92 12.22 -15.19
C ASN A 42 -1.44 11.25 -16.28
N GLU A 43 -0.13 11.02 -16.40
CA GLU A 43 0.45 10.05 -17.34
C GLU A 43 0.71 8.69 -16.68
N SER A 44 0.53 8.55 -15.36
CA SER A 44 0.71 7.26 -14.67
C SER A 44 -0.29 6.23 -15.20
N GLU A 45 0.22 5.06 -15.58
CA GLU A 45 -0.56 3.98 -16.17
C GLU A 45 -1.28 3.15 -15.10
N THR A 46 -2.38 2.52 -15.49
CA THR A 46 -3.07 1.54 -14.65
C THR A 46 -2.11 0.43 -14.23
N GLY A 47 -2.09 0.09 -12.94
CA GLY A 47 -1.17 -0.86 -12.32
C GLY A 47 0.11 -0.25 -11.77
N ASN A 48 0.42 1.03 -12.06
CA ASN A 48 1.58 1.67 -11.45
C ASN A 48 1.37 1.92 -9.95
N LEU A 49 2.42 1.64 -9.17
CA LEU A 49 2.51 2.02 -7.78
C LEU A 49 2.96 3.49 -7.68
N VAL A 50 2.16 4.32 -7.04
CA VAL A 50 2.35 5.77 -7.01
C VAL A 50 2.24 6.36 -5.61
N ILE A 51 2.87 7.53 -5.42
CA ILE A 51 2.67 8.42 -4.27
C ILE A 51 1.92 9.66 -4.74
N LEU A 52 0.75 9.90 -4.14
CA LEU A 52 -0.03 11.12 -4.30
C LEU A 52 0.05 11.96 -3.02
N LYS A 53 0.45 13.22 -3.16
CA LYS A 53 0.44 14.19 -2.06
C LYS A 53 -0.46 15.37 -2.41
N GLY A 54 -1.43 15.66 -1.54
CA GLY A 54 -2.41 16.71 -1.84
C GLY A 54 -3.33 17.06 -0.67
N GLU A 55 -4.21 18.02 -0.92
CA GLU A 55 -5.21 18.46 0.05
C GLU A 55 -6.48 17.62 -0.09
N ILE A 56 -7.07 17.20 1.03
CA ILE A 56 -8.34 16.46 1.03
C ILE A 56 -9.50 17.42 0.76
N ASN A 57 -10.14 17.26 -0.40
CA ASN A 57 -11.28 18.07 -0.83
C ASN A 57 -12.61 17.51 -0.31
N THR A 58 -12.81 16.20 -0.45
CA THR A 58 -14.03 15.48 -0.03
C THR A 58 -13.69 14.14 0.62
N ILE A 59 -14.62 13.67 1.45
CA ILE A 59 -14.53 12.41 2.19
C ILE A 59 -15.90 11.75 2.10
N ASP A 60 -15.99 10.65 1.35
CA ASP A 60 -17.20 9.89 1.18
C ASP A 60 -17.05 8.51 1.84
N ARG A 61 -17.97 8.16 2.73
CA ARG A 61 -18.02 6.85 3.38
C ARG A 61 -19.09 6.00 2.71
N THR A 62 -18.68 4.84 2.21
CA THR A 62 -19.60 3.93 1.53
C THR A 62 -20.52 3.24 2.55
N LYS A 63 -21.81 3.11 2.23
CA LYS A 63 -22.82 2.53 3.15
C LYS A 63 -22.66 1.02 3.36
N SER A 64 -21.96 0.34 2.45
CA SER A 64 -21.76 -1.10 2.44
C SER A 64 -20.27 -1.39 2.24
N GLY A 65 -19.70 -2.24 3.11
CA GLY A 65 -18.31 -2.68 2.99
C GLY A 65 -17.27 -1.81 3.70
N GLY A 66 -17.68 -0.72 4.38
CA GLY A 66 -16.79 0.09 5.22
C GLY A 66 -15.66 0.77 4.46
N HIS A 67 -15.83 0.98 3.15
CA HIS A 67 -14.83 1.66 2.32
C HIS A 67 -14.92 3.18 2.45
N ILE A 68 -13.79 3.86 2.29
CA ILE A 68 -13.69 5.31 2.24
C ILE A 68 -13.21 5.72 0.85
N ILE A 69 -13.82 6.75 0.28
CA ILE A 69 -13.37 7.42 -0.93
C ILE A 69 -12.92 8.82 -0.54
N LEU A 70 -11.69 9.19 -0.87
CA LEU A 70 -11.17 10.55 -0.70
C LEU A 70 -11.00 11.21 -2.07
N ASP A 71 -11.27 12.50 -2.14
CA ASP A 71 -10.74 13.35 -3.21
C ASP A 71 -9.50 14.06 -2.65
N VAL A 72 -8.34 13.76 -3.22
CA VAL A 72 -7.06 14.37 -2.86
C VAL A 72 -6.57 15.18 -4.07
N SER A 73 -6.67 16.51 -3.99
CA SER A 73 -6.29 17.42 -5.08
C SER A 73 -6.93 17.09 -6.45
N GLY A 74 -8.17 16.58 -6.47
CA GLY A 74 -8.91 16.23 -7.68
C GLY A 74 -8.72 14.78 -8.15
N VAL A 75 -7.95 13.98 -7.41
CA VAL A 75 -7.72 12.55 -7.69
C VAL A 75 -8.52 11.71 -6.69
N LYS A 76 -9.31 10.76 -7.21
CA LYS A 76 -10.04 9.82 -6.36
C LYS A 76 -9.08 8.80 -5.76
N VAL A 77 -9.21 8.59 -4.46
CA VAL A 77 -8.48 7.58 -3.70
C VAL A 77 -9.49 6.65 -3.06
N PHE A 78 -9.47 5.39 -3.45
CA PHE A 78 -10.30 4.34 -2.88
C PHE A 78 -9.54 3.59 -1.77
N ILE A 79 -10.14 3.55 -0.59
CA ILE A 79 -9.60 2.87 0.59
C ILE A 79 -10.55 1.74 0.98
N PRO A 80 -10.27 0.50 0.52
CA PRO A 80 -11.03 -0.67 0.91
C PRO A 80 -10.98 -0.86 2.44
N GLY A 81 -12.13 -1.06 3.11
CA GLY A 81 -12.17 -1.25 4.57
C GLY A 81 -11.68 -0.03 5.37
N GLY A 82 -11.59 1.16 4.75
CA GLY A 82 -11.01 2.35 5.36
C GLY A 82 -11.65 2.82 6.66
N GLU A 83 -12.88 2.40 6.98
CA GLU A 83 -13.48 2.68 8.29
C GLU A 83 -12.78 1.93 9.44
N GLU A 84 -12.26 0.73 9.19
CA GLU A 84 -11.52 -0.06 10.20
C GLU A 84 -10.18 0.60 10.56
N TYR A 85 -9.65 1.41 9.65
CA TYR A 85 -8.39 2.13 9.80
C TYR A 85 -8.44 3.30 10.80
N ASN A 86 -9.62 3.65 11.31
CA ASN A 86 -9.84 4.75 12.28
C ASN A 86 -9.08 6.03 11.91
N LEU A 87 -9.05 6.34 10.60
CA LEU A 87 -8.34 7.49 10.05
C LEU A 87 -8.99 8.79 10.53
N SER A 88 -8.22 9.64 11.22
CA SER A 88 -8.64 11.01 11.54
C SER A 88 -8.44 11.91 10.32
N VAL A 89 -9.34 11.77 9.33
CA VAL A 89 -9.35 12.58 8.11
C VAL A 89 -10.36 13.73 8.22
N GLN A 90 -9.94 14.92 7.84
CA GLN A 90 -10.79 16.10 7.73
C GLN A 90 -10.53 16.80 6.39
N LYS A 91 -11.55 17.51 5.91
CA LYS A 91 -11.39 18.40 4.76
C LYS A 91 -10.28 19.42 5.05
N ASN A 92 -9.48 19.73 4.03
CA ASN A 92 -8.30 20.60 4.07
C ASN A 92 -7.06 20.01 4.78
N ASP A 93 -7.10 18.76 5.27
CA ASP A 93 -5.88 18.07 5.70
C ASP A 93 -4.99 17.77 4.49
N ILE A 94 -3.68 17.63 4.72
CA ILE A 94 -2.74 17.16 3.71
C ILE A 94 -2.62 15.65 3.84
N ALA A 95 -2.93 14.94 2.76
CA ALA A 95 -2.75 13.50 2.64
C ALA A 95 -1.53 13.20 1.77
N GLU A 96 -0.75 12.20 2.20
CA GLU A 96 0.24 11.51 1.37
C GLU A 96 -0.19 10.04 1.30
N ILE A 97 -0.48 9.59 0.09
CA ILE A 97 -1.10 8.29 -0.20
C ILE A 97 -0.16 7.51 -1.10
N THR A 98 0.21 6.31 -0.66
CA THR A 98 0.85 5.32 -1.53
C THR A 98 -0.21 4.33 -2.00
N GLY A 99 -0.28 4.04 -3.30
CA GLY A 99 -1.32 3.16 -3.81
C GLY A 99 -1.12 2.80 -5.27
N THR A 100 -1.99 1.96 -5.80
CA THR A 100 -1.92 1.52 -7.19
C THR A 100 -2.95 2.28 -8.02
N VAL A 101 -2.52 2.80 -9.18
CA VAL A 101 -3.45 3.43 -10.14
C VAL A 101 -4.38 2.36 -10.70
N ASP A 102 -5.68 2.60 -10.62
CA ASP A 102 -6.71 1.73 -11.18
C ASP A 102 -7.74 2.55 -11.99
N LEU A 103 -8.58 1.86 -12.74
CA LEU A 103 -9.68 2.43 -13.49
C LEU A 103 -11.00 1.78 -13.08
N TYR A 104 -11.83 2.54 -12.37
CA TYR A 104 -13.13 2.09 -11.92
C TYR A 104 -14.25 2.87 -12.63
N ASN A 105 -15.14 2.15 -13.32
CA ASN A 105 -16.22 2.73 -14.14
C ASN A 105 -15.75 3.79 -15.15
N GLY A 106 -14.52 3.65 -15.68
CA GLY A 106 -13.94 4.59 -16.64
C GLY A 106 -13.35 5.85 -15.99
N GLU A 107 -13.37 5.95 -14.66
CA GLU A 107 -12.71 7.01 -13.91
C GLU A 107 -11.43 6.48 -13.25
N ARG A 108 -10.36 7.25 -13.33
CA ARG A 108 -9.08 6.88 -12.71
C ARG A 108 -9.15 7.10 -11.22
N GLU A 109 -8.64 6.14 -10.46
CA GLU A 109 -8.48 6.24 -9.02
C GLU A 109 -7.16 5.65 -8.55
N ILE A 110 -6.81 5.91 -7.30
CA ILE A 110 -5.70 5.27 -6.60
C ILE A 110 -6.29 4.35 -5.54
N VAL A 111 -5.98 3.07 -5.62
CA VAL A 111 -6.43 2.07 -4.65
C VAL A 111 -5.35 1.87 -3.59
N VAL A 112 -5.75 2.00 -2.33
CA VAL A 112 -4.88 1.77 -1.17
C VAL A 112 -4.97 0.31 -0.73
N ASP A 113 -3.83 -0.28 -0.38
CA ASP A 113 -3.77 -1.67 0.10
C ASP A 113 -3.88 -1.73 1.64
N LYS A 114 -3.14 -0.88 2.36
CA LYS A 114 -3.02 -0.95 3.82
C LYS A 114 -3.11 0.40 4.51
N ARG A 115 -3.30 0.39 5.83
CA ARG A 115 -3.33 1.60 6.66
C ARG A 115 -2.04 2.41 6.55
N GLU A 116 -0.89 1.74 6.54
CA GLU A 116 0.45 2.35 6.58
C GLU A 116 0.75 3.20 5.34
N ASP A 117 0.09 2.87 4.23
CA ASP A 117 0.18 3.58 2.96
C ASP A 117 -0.48 4.98 3.01
N ILE A 118 -1.13 5.34 4.12
CA ILE A 118 -1.85 6.61 4.31
C ILE A 118 -1.21 7.44 5.42
N ARG A 119 -0.71 8.62 5.09
CA ARG A 119 -0.19 9.60 6.04
C ARG A 119 -1.00 10.89 5.97
N ILE A 120 -1.63 11.26 7.09
CA ILE A 120 -2.44 12.48 7.19
C ILE A 120 -1.71 13.48 8.06
N THR A 121 -1.46 14.67 7.52
CA THR A 121 -0.90 15.81 8.23
C THR A 121 -1.99 16.87 8.40
N LYS A 122 -2.34 17.16 9.67
CA LYS A 122 -3.28 18.22 9.98
C LYS A 122 -2.72 19.56 9.54
N LYS A 123 -3.48 20.30 8.74
CA LYS A 123 -3.17 21.71 8.46
C LYS A 123 -3.44 22.46 9.75
N LYS A 124 -2.41 22.97 10.42
CA LYS A 124 -2.59 23.85 11.59
C LYS A 124 -3.35 25.08 11.11
N GLY A 125 -4.60 25.21 11.56
CA GLY A 125 -5.36 26.45 11.46
C GLY A 125 -4.75 27.54 12.32
#